data_AF-A0A061G2P6-F1
#
_entry.id   AF-A0A061G2P6-F1
#
_cell.length_a   1.000
_cell.length_b   1.000
_cell.length_c   1.000
_cell.angle_alpha   90.00
_cell.angle_beta   90.00
_cell.angle_gamma   90.00
#
_symmetry.space_group_name_H-M   'P 1'
#
loop_
_entity.id
_entity.type
_entity.pdbx_description
1 polymer ?
#
loop_
_entity_poly.entity_id
_entity_poly.type
_entity_poly.pdbx_seq_one_letter_code
_entity_poly.pdbx_strand_id
1 'polypeptide(L)'
;MLEPSAQNPNYLIPPLSPLPPSPPPPPPLEPSPPSSTPTKHNHLFSLLSKRPSLRVTSEFDSDSRIFFHKVSCKLFDNLAKLKLSFVNNSKREISDPQLALTSKYLSIHYDPEEQNALIKSSFDVGPMLHFNAAHDVKAQQGEVAMVANLADPSYAVEVSSPVPYVGLPKATIRFPMGEVTLEEREEEEVAKTLSINGILKGPILNGVCAAHYKDEELKLRYSYKDGAMSLS
;
A
#
# COMPACT_ATOMS: atom_id res chain seq x y z
N MET A 1 34.20 -30.03 -73.55
CA MET A 1 32.91 -30.37 -72.89
C MET A 1 32.90 -29.61 -71.58
N LEU A 2 31.82 -28.84 -71.36
CA LEU A 2 31.57 -27.81 -70.33
C LEU A 2 32.27 -26.44 -70.50
N GLU A 3 31.40 -25.42 -70.46
CA GLU A 3 31.50 -24.02 -70.90
C GLU A 3 32.19 -23.07 -69.89
N PRO A 4 32.56 -21.86 -70.32
CA PRO A 4 33.56 -21.01 -69.68
C PRO A 4 32.97 -19.88 -68.84
N SER A 5 33.80 -19.26 -68.00
CA SER A 5 33.57 -17.89 -67.55
C SER A 5 34.83 -17.07 -67.74
N ALA A 6 34.70 -16.02 -68.54
CA ALA A 6 35.73 -15.07 -68.92
C ALA A 6 35.37 -13.70 -68.34
N GLN A 7 36.38 -12.90 -67.97
CA GLN A 7 36.49 -11.50 -68.42
C GLN A 7 37.63 -10.75 -67.71
N ASN A 8 38.64 -10.37 -68.49
CA ASN A 8 39.25 -9.05 -68.61
C ASN A 8 40.27 -9.13 -69.77
N PRO A 9 40.60 -8.09 -70.56
CA PRO A 9 40.74 -6.70 -70.10
C PRO A 9 40.29 -5.57 -71.07
N ASN A 10 40.12 -4.39 -70.47
CA ASN A 10 40.50 -3.03 -70.90
C ASN A 10 40.15 -2.48 -72.30
N TYR A 11 39.12 -1.63 -72.29
CA TYR A 11 39.10 -0.21 -72.70
C TYR A 11 40.11 0.33 -73.73
N LEU A 12 39.58 0.88 -74.82
CA LEU A 12 40.17 2.00 -75.59
C LEU A 12 39.19 3.18 -75.57
N ILE A 13 39.68 4.32 -75.07
CA ILE A 13 38.99 5.58 -74.82
C ILE A 13 39.31 6.58 -75.95
N PRO A 14 38.36 7.38 -76.46
CA PRO A 14 38.64 8.68 -77.08
C PRO A 14 38.24 9.87 -76.16
N PRO A 15 38.78 11.07 -76.41
CA PRO A 15 39.36 11.93 -75.38
C PRO A 15 38.34 12.80 -74.63
N LEU A 16 38.53 12.94 -73.32
CA LEU A 16 37.85 13.93 -72.50
C LEU A 16 38.66 15.23 -72.45
N SER A 17 37.99 16.32 -72.81
CA SER A 17 38.44 17.71 -72.73
C SER A 17 39.05 18.07 -71.38
N PRO A 18 39.97 19.05 -71.30
CA PRO A 18 40.61 19.42 -70.04
C PRO A 18 39.58 19.92 -69.03
N LEU A 19 39.54 19.27 -67.86
CA LEU A 19 38.76 19.72 -66.72
C LEU A 19 39.39 21.02 -66.14
N PRO A 20 38.59 22.01 -65.75
CA PRO A 20 39.08 23.23 -65.10
C PRO A 20 39.73 22.93 -63.74
N PRO A 21 40.64 23.81 -63.26
CA PRO A 21 41.35 23.62 -62.00
C PRO A 21 40.36 23.52 -60.83
N SER A 22 40.61 22.57 -59.94
CA SER A 22 39.82 22.36 -58.72
C SER A 22 39.89 23.58 -57.79
N PRO A 23 38.78 23.94 -57.13
CA PRO A 23 38.77 25.02 -56.15
C PRO A 23 39.61 24.64 -54.92
N PRO A 24 40.15 25.64 -54.19
CA PRO A 24 40.94 25.39 -52.99
C PRO A 24 40.11 24.69 -51.91
N PRO A 25 40.76 23.92 -51.01
CA PRO A 25 40.06 23.22 -49.93
C PRO A 25 39.37 24.22 -49.00
N PRO A 26 38.20 23.87 -48.44
CA PRO A 26 37.52 24.71 -47.48
C PRO A 26 38.38 24.88 -46.21
N PRO A 27 38.26 26.03 -45.51
CA PRO A 27 38.96 26.24 -44.24
C PRO A 27 38.51 25.19 -43.20
N PRO A 28 39.35 24.92 -42.17
CA PRO A 28 38.99 23.99 -41.10
C PRO A 28 37.69 24.42 -40.43
N LEU A 29 36.75 23.49 -40.28
CA LEU A 29 35.54 23.72 -39.49
C LEU A 29 35.95 24.07 -38.05
N GLU A 30 35.54 25.26 -37.59
CA GLU A 30 35.64 25.62 -36.18
C GLU A 30 34.92 24.55 -35.32
N PRO A 31 35.46 24.20 -34.14
CA PRO A 31 34.79 23.26 -33.25
C PRO A 31 33.43 23.84 -32.87
N SER A 32 32.38 23.05 -33.15
CA SER A 32 31.02 23.35 -32.73
C SER A 32 31.02 23.60 -31.21
N PRO A 33 30.31 24.61 -30.68
CA PRO A 33 30.18 24.76 -29.25
C PRO A 33 29.63 23.47 -28.66
N PRO A 34 30.10 23.02 -27.48
CA PRO A 34 29.61 21.79 -26.88
C PRO A 34 28.09 21.85 -26.81
N SER A 35 27.42 20.84 -27.39
CA SER A 35 25.99 20.72 -27.19
C SER A 35 25.76 20.68 -25.69
N SER A 36 24.98 21.63 -25.19
CA SER A 36 24.55 21.64 -23.81
C SER A 36 23.78 20.35 -23.57
N THR A 37 24.46 19.35 -23.01
CA THR A 37 23.80 18.20 -22.43
C THR A 37 22.72 18.73 -21.50
N PRO A 38 21.46 18.28 -21.61
CA PRO A 38 20.44 18.69 -20.65
C PRO A 38 20.94 18.29 -19.27
N THR A 39 21.27 19.30 -18.48
CA THR A 39 21.52 19.18 -17.06
C THR A 39 20.44 18.29 -16.46
N LYS A 40 20.85 17.28 -15.67
CA LYS A 40 19.99 16.43 -14.83
C LYS A 40 19.33 17.23 -13.70
N HIS A 41 18.78 18.39 -14.03
CA HIS A 41 17.98 19.21 -13.16
C HIS A 41 16.53 18.89 -13.47
N ASN A 42 15.78 18.56 -12.43
CA ASN A 42 14.32 18.60 -12.35
C ASN A 42 13.52 17.30 -12.52
N HIS A 43 14.04 16.15 -12.08
CA HIS A 43 13.16 15.00 -11.81
C HIS A 43 12.08 15.33 -10.74
N LEU A 44 12.39 16.23 -9.79
CA LEU A 44 11.41 16.69 -8.78
C LEU A 44 10.27 17.55 -9.38
N PHE A 45 10.54 18.36 -10.42
CA PHE A 45 9.49 19.16 -11.06
C PHE A 45 8.76 18.41 -12.18
N SER A 46 9.36 17.36 -12.76
CA SER A 46 8.63 16.43 -13.63
C SER A 46 7.60 15.58 -12.89
N LEU A 47 7.75 15.38 -11.57
CA LEU A 47 6.72 14.75 -10.73
C LEU A 47 5.51 15.68 -10.52
N LEU A 48 5.70 17.00 -10.59
CA LEU A 48 4.64 18.01 -10.48
C LEU A 48 3.90 18.25 -11.80
N SER A 49 4.49 17.88 -12.95
CA SER A 49 3.90 18.14 -14.27
C SER A 49 2.82 17.13 -14.69
N LYS A 50 2.71 15.99 -14.00
CA LYS A 50 1.57 15.08 -14.15
C LYS A 50 0.47 15.52 -13.19
N ARG A 51 -0.64 16.04 -13.72
CA ARG A 51 -1.83 16.34 -12.90
C ARG A 51 -2.23 15.07 -12.14
N PRO A 52 -2.30 15.12 -10.81
CA PRO A 52 -2.69 13.96 -10.03
C PRO A 52 -4.14 13.59 -10.36
N SER A 53 -4.44 12.30 -10.44
CA SER A 53 -5.79 11.84 -10.80
C SER A 53 -6.77 12.24 -9.70
N LEU A 54 -7.63 13.22 -9.98
CA LEU A 54 -8.69 13.68 -9.08
C LEU A 54 -9.98 12.92 -9.38
N ARG A 55 -10.60 12.35 -8.34
CA ARG A 55 -11.91 11.71 -8.39
C ARG A 55 -12.82 12.38 -7.38
N VAL A 56 -13.98 12.81 -7.84
CA VAL A 56 -15.06 13.36 -7.01
C VAL A 56 -16.24 12.41 -7.08
N THR A 57 -16.88 12.15 -5.94
CA THR A 57 -18.10 11.35 -5.86
C THR A 57 -19.05 12.07 -4.90
N SER A 58 -20.31 12.19 -5.32
CA SER A 58 -21.39 12.76 -4.54
C SER A 58 -22.52 11.76 -4.53
N GLU A 59 -23.03 11.44 -3.35
CA GLU A 59 -24.15 10.53 -3.14
C GLU A 59 -25.25 11.28 -2.38
N PHE A 60 -26.51 11.04 -2.73
CA PHE A 60 -27.67 11.66 -2.08
C PHE A 60 -28.50 10.57 -1.42
N ASP A 61 -28.82 10.76 -0.15
CA ASP A 61 -29.75 9.92 0.58
C ASP A 61 -31.12 10.63 0.69
N SER A 62 -32.16 10.00 0.16
CA SER A 62 -33.52 10.55 0.16
C SER A 62 -34.18 10.55 1.54
N ASP A 63 -33.84 9.59 2.40
CA ASP A 63 -34.50 9.41 3.69
C ASP A 63 -34.03 10.49 4.68
N SER A 64 -32.73 10.75 4.72
CA SER A 64 -32.12 11.79 5.56
C SER A 64 -31.99 13.15 4.86
N ARG A 65 -32.15 13.23 3.53
CA ARG A 65 -32.00 14.44 2.70
C ARG A 65 -30.62 15.09 2.81
N ILE A 66 -29.57 14.27 2.89
CA ILE A 66 -28.18 14.71 2.96
C ILE A 66 -27.39 14.26 1.73
N PHE A 67 -26.35 15.02 1.41
CA PHE A 67 -25.36 14.68 0.40
C PHE A 67 -24.06 14.26 1.06
N PHE A 68 -23.53 13.11 0.67
CA PHE A 68 -22.20 12.65 1.03
C PHE A 68 -21.22 12.99 -0.08
N HIS A 69 -20.23 13.81 0.22
CA HIS A 69 -19.21 14.21 -0.73
C HIS A 69 -17.88 13.51 -0.41
N LYS A 70 -17.20 13.03 -1.45
CA LYS A 70 -15.89 12.40 -1.36
C LYS A 70 -15.02 12.88 -2.51
N VAL A 71 -13.96 13.60 -2.17
CA VAL A 71 -12.92 14.05 -3.09
C VAL A 71 -11.67 13.24 -2.80
N SER A 72 -11.07 12.61 -3.81
CA SER A 72 -9.83 11.88 -3.63
C SER A 72 -8.84 12.14 -4.75
N CYS A 73 -7.57 12.16 -4.41
CA CYS A 73 -6.48 12.51 -5.29
C CYS A 73 -5.32 11.55 -5.05
N LYS A 74 -4.78 10.94 -6.12
CA LYS A 74 -3.59 10.10 -6.01
C LYS A 74 -2.33 10.95 -6.19
N LEU A 75 -1.39 10.82 -5.28
CA LEU A 75 -0.14 11.59 -5.22
C LEU A 75 1.04 10.67 -5.58
N PHE A 76 2.16 11.26 -6.02
CA PHE A 76 3.44 10.59 -6.23
C PHE A 76 3.33 9.29 -7.06
N ASP A 77 2.80 9.38 -8.27
CA ASP A 77 2.61 8.22 -9.17
C ASP A 77 1.84 7.04 -8.53
N ASN A 78 0.80 7.36 -7.75
CA ASN A 78 -0.05 6.41 -7.01
C ASN A 78 0.57 5.82 -5.72
N LEU A 79 1.68 6.36 -5.22
CA LEU A 79 2.27 5.91 -3.95
C LEU A 79 1.44 6.32 -2.72
N ALA A 80 0.69 7.41 -2.84
CA ALA A 80 -0.20 7.87 -1.78
C ALA A 80 -1.54 8.36 -2.33
N LYS A 81 -2.54 8.47 -1.46
CA LYS A 81 -3.88 8.95 -1.75
C LYS A 81 -4.32 9.94 -0.68
N LEU A 82 -4.67 11.15 -1.10
CA LEU A 82 -5.37 12.12 -0.28
C LEU A 82 -6.88 11.94 -0.49
N LYS A 83 -7.67 11.93 0.58
CA LYS A 83 -9.12 11.81 0.56
C LYS A 83 -9.71 12.85 1.51
N LEU A 84 -10.64 13.65 1.01
CA LEU A 84 -11.50 14.52 1.79
C LEU A 84 -12.94 13.98 1.67
N SER A 85 -13.62 13.81 2.80
CA SER A 85 -15.06 13.55 2.84
C SER A 85 -15.76 14.54 3.74
N PHE A 86 -17.01 14.86 3.44
CA PHE A 86 -17.86 15.72 4.26
C PHE A 86 -19.32 15.49 3.87
N VAL A 87 -20.23 15.84 4.78
CA VAL A 87 -21.67 15.78 4.57
C VAL A 87 -22.19 17.19 4.34
N ASN A 88 -23.21 17.33 3.49
CA ASN A 88 -23.93 18.57 3.27
C ASN A 88 -25.43 18.33 3.45
N ASN A 89 -26.11 19.17 4.23
CA ASN A 89 -27.56 19.06 4.44
C ASN A 89 -28.36 20.00 3.52
N SER A 90 -29.70 19.90 3.56
CA SER A 90 -30.60 20.75 2.75
C SER A 90 -30.44 22.26 2.97
N LYS A 91 -29.85 22.69 4.09
CA LYS A 91 -29.54 24.10 4.40
C LYS A 91 -28.17 24.53 3.89
N ARG A 92 -27.45 23.65 3.20
CA ARG A 92 -26.05 23.80 2.75
C ARG A 92 -25.04 23.86 3.88
N GLU A 93 -25.41 23.44 5.08
CA GLU A 93 -24.47 23.32 6.21
C GLU A 93 -23.58 22.09 5.96
N ILE A 94 -22.29 22.22 6.26
CA ILE A 94 -21.31 21.15 6.12
C ILE A 94 -21.05 20.55 7.50
N SER A 95 -21.04 19.22 7.59
CA SER A 95 -20.69 18.47 8.81
C SER A 95 -19.78 17.29 8.49
N ASP A 96 -19.20 16.71 9.54
CA ASP A 96 -18.38 15.49 9.50
C ASP A 96 -17.23 15.56 8.46
N PRO A 97 -16.47 16.67 8.38
CA PRO A 97 -15.33 16.73 7.51
C PRO A 97 -14.28 15.71 7.96
N GLN A 98 -13.72 14.94 7.04
CA GLN A 98 -12.66 13.98 7.33
C GLN A 98 -11.59 14.07 6.26
N LEU A 99 -10.35 14.26 6.70
CA LEU A 99 -9.18 14.28 5.83
C LEU A 99 -8.34 13.02 6.07
N ALA A 100 -8.00 12.29 5.02
CA ALA A 100 -7.16 11.12 5.12
C ALA A 100 -6.04 11.14 4.08
N LEU A 101 -4.81 10.86 4.53
CA LEU A 101 -3.66 10.57 3.69
C LEU A 101 -3.30 9.10 3.87
N THR A 102 -3.37 8.30 2.82
CA THR A 102 -3.07 6.86 2.88
C THR A 102 -1.99 6.49 1.89
N SER A 103 -0.96 5.80 2.34
CA SER A 103 0.12 5.22 1.54
C SER A 103 0.31 3.76 1.94
N LYS A 104 1.31 3.08 1.34
CA LYS A 104 1.66 1.70 1.72
C LYS A 104 2.06 1.60 3.19
N TYR A 105 2.86 2.54 3.70
CA TYR A 105 3.50 2.41 5.02
C TYR A 105 2.96 3.36 6.09
N LEU A 106 2.16 4.34 5.68
CA LEU A 106 1.63 5.39 6.55
C LEU A 106 0.20 5.74 6.16
N SER A 107 -0.69 5.77 7.14
CA SER A 107 -2.04 6.32 7.02
C SER A 107 -2.27 7.35 8.12
N ILE A 108 -2.79 8.52 7.76
CA ILE A 108 -3.17 9.58 8.69
C ILE A 108 -4.64 9.88 8.44
N HIS A 109 -5.45 9.82 9.50
CA HIS A 109 -6.85 10.18 9.49
C HIS A 109 -7.04 11.36 10.43
N TYR A 110 -7.34 12.52 9.88
CA TYR A 110 -7.58 13.74 10.63
C TYR A 110 -9.07 14.06 10.64
N ASP A 111 -9.60 14.25 11.84
CA ASP A 111 -10.94 14.72 12.11
C ASP A 111 -10.84 16.16 12.64
N PRO A 112 -11.23 17.18 11.84
CA PRO A 112 -11.20 18.57 12.25
C PRO A 112 -12.21 18.91 13.36
N GLU A 113 -13.34 18.22 13.46
CA GLU A 113 -14.35 18.48 14.50
C GLU A 113 -13.81 18.03 15.85
N GLU A 114 -13.18 16.84 15.88
CA GLU A 114 -12.52 16.33 17.07
C GLU A 114 -11.17 16.99 17.34
N GLN A 115 -10.59 17.73 16.39
CA GLN A 115 -9.21 18.20 16.42
C GLN A 115 -8.21 17.07 16.72
N ASN A 116 -8.48 15.88 16.17
CA ASN A 116 -7.71 14.68 16.42
C ASN A 116 -7.15 14.10 15.13
N ALA A 117 -5.97 13.48 15.23
CA ALA A 117 -5.38 12.69 14.17
C ALA A 117 -5.08 11.28 14.67
N LEU A 118 -5.52 10.28 13.92
CA LEU A 118 -5.09 8.90 14.06
C LEU A 118 -4.01 8.59 13.02
N ILE A 119 -2.80 8.34 13.50
CA ILE A 119 -1.63 8.03 12.70
C ILE A 119 -1.39 6.53 12.79
N LYS A 120 -1.24 5.85 11.65
CA LYS A 120 -0.90 4.43 11.56
C LYS A 120 0.29 4.23 10.65
N SER A 121 1.28 3.48 11.10
CA SER A 121 2.40 3.04 10.27
C SER A 121 2.50 1.53 10.26
N SER A 122 2.87 0.97 9.12
CA SER A 122 3.12 -0.47 8.96
C SER A 122 4.27 -0.66 8.00
N PHE A 123 5.29 -1.43 8.35
CA PHE A 123 6.40 -1.73 7.44
C PHE A 123 7.06 -3.06 7.76
N ASP A 124 7.60 -3.66 6.72
CA ASP A 124 8.29 -4.95 6.79
C ASP A 124 9.72 -4.70 7.30
N VAL A 125 10.07 -5.32 8.42
CA VAL A 125 11.43 -5.28 9.00
C VAL A 125 12.29 -6.42 8.43
N GLY A 126 11.64 -7.48 7.95
CA GLY A 126 12.26 -8.61 7.24
C GLY A 126 11.20 -9.49 6.57
N PRO A 127 11.60 -10.58 5.90
CA PRO A 127 10.67 -11.43 5.13
C PRO A 127 9.49 -11.99 5.92
N MET A 128 9.66 -12.13 7.24
CA MET A 128 8.70 -12.75 8.15
C MET A 128 8.31 -11.82 9.30
N LEU A 129 8.82 -10.58 9.33
CA LEU A 129 8.69 -9.69 10.47
C LEU A 129 8.07 -8.36 10.05
N HIS A 130 6.92 -8.04 10.64
CA HIS A 130 6.14 -6.85 10.34
C HIS A 130 6.03 -6.00 11.60
N PHE A 131 6.26 -4.70 11.45
CA PHE A 131 6.08 -3.74 12.53
C PHE A 131 4.87 -2.87 12.23
N ASN A 132 4.01 -2.69 13.24
CA ASN A 132 2.85 -1.82 13.20
C ASN A 132 2.93 -0.81 14.34
N ALA A 133 2.50 0.42 14.08
CA ALA A 133 2.26 1.39 15.12
C ALA A 133 0.98 2.17 14.81
N ALA A 134 0.21 2.47 15.83
CA ALA A 134 -0.94 3.35 15.78
C ALA A 134 -0.84 4.38 16.91
N HIS A 135 -1.19 5.62 16.63
CA HIS A 135 -1.17 6.70 17.61
C HIS A 135 -2.34 7.65 17.40
N ASP A 136 -3.12 7.82 18.46
CA ASP A 136 -4.15 8.84 18.60
C ASP A 136 -3.53 10.07 19.26
N VAL A 137 -3.45 11.16 18.50
CA VAL A 137 -2.72 12.37 18.88
C VAL A 137 -3.42 13.10 20.04
N LYS A 138 -4.75 13.20 20.01
CA LYS A 138 -5.53 13.91 21.03
C LYS A 138 -5.55 13.15 22.35
N ALA A 139 -5.74 11.83 22.29
CA ALA A 139 -5.71 10.98 23.48
C ALA A 139 -4.29 10.79 24.02
N GLN A 140 -3.26 11.12 23.25
CA GLN A 140 -1.84 10.83 23.54
C GLN A 140 -1.62 9.33 23.81
N GLN A 141 -2.41 8.49 23.16
CA GLN A 141 -2.42 7.05 23.35
C GLN A 141 -2.16 6.34 22.03
N GLY A 142 -1.66 5.13 22.07
CA GLY A 142 -1.30 4.37 20.88
C GLY A 142 -0.93 2.94 21.23
N GLU A 143 -0.53 2.22 20.20
CA GLU A 143 -0.07 0.85 20.30
C GLU A 143 1.06 0.63 19.30
N VAL A 144 2.10 -0.07 19.72
CA VAL A 144 3.13 -0.63 18.84
C VAL A 144 3.03 -2.14 18.88
N ALA A 145 3.17 -2.78 17.72
CA ALA A 145 3.08 -4.23 17.59
C ALA A 145 4.14 -4.76 16.63
N MET A 146 4.67 -5.93 16.95
CA MET A 146 5.60 -6.69 16.13
C MET A 146 4.96 -8.05 15.83
N VAL A 147 4.88 -8.41 14.56
CA VAL A 147 4.32 -9.69 14.10
C VAL A 147 5.40 -10.49 13.39
N ALA A 148 5.73 -11.65 13.93
CA ALA A 148 6.55 -12.65 13.29
C ALA A 148 5.65 -13.73 12.67
N ASN A 149 5.56 -13.78 11.34
CA ASN A 149 4.90 -14.85 10.60
C ASN A 149 5.89 -16.00 10.44
N LEU A 150 5.58 -17.17 10.98
CA LEU A 150 6.36 -18.39 10.81
C LEU A 150 5.96 -19.10 9.51
N ALA A 151 6.87 -19.93 8.99
CA ALA A 151 6.62 -20.70 7.77
C ALA A 151 5.44 -21.68 7.94
N ASP A 152 5.03 -22.30 6.83
CA ASP A 152 3.90 -23.21 6.86
C ASP A 152 4.04 -24.29 7.95
N PRO A 153 2.97 -24.52 8.73
CA PRO A 153 1.60 -24.06 8.51
C PRO A 153 1.24 -22.76 9.27
N SER A 154 1.09 -21.62 8.57
CA SER A 154 0.46 -20.34 9.02
C SER A 154 0.54 -20.00 10.53
N TYR A 155 1.70 -20.21 11.16
CA TYR A 155 1.91 -19.81 12.56
C TYR A 155 2.31 -18.34 12.61
N ALA A 156 1.92 -17.62 13.65
CA ALA A 156 2.43 -16.27 13.89
C ALA A 156 2.55 -15.98 15.37
N VAL A 157 3.51 -15.13 15.73
CA VAL A 157 3.63 -14.57 17.07
C VAL A 157 3.54 -13.06 16.96
N GLU A 158 2.65 -12.46 17.72
CA GLU A 158 2.44 -11.03 17.80
C GLU A 158 2.70 -10.56 19.23
N VAL A 159 3.51 -9.51 19.37
CA VAL A 159 3.72 -8.83 20.64
C VAL A 159 3.32 -7.38 20.45
N SER A 160 2.37 -6.90 21.25
CA SER A 160 1.91 -5.51 21.22
C SER A 160 2.00 -4.84 22.58
N SER A 161 2.17 -3.52 22.56
CA SER A 161 2.32 -2.70 23.77
C SER A 161 1.63 -1.36 23.57
N PRO A 162 0.91 -0.85 24.58
CA PRO A 162 0.39 0.51 24.55
C PRO A 162 1.53 1.55 24.58
N VAL A 163 1.23 2.75 24.09
CA VAL A 163 2.08 3.94 24.15
C VAL A 163 1.24 5.09 24.72
N PRO A 164 1.59 5.72 25.85
CA PRO A 164 2.75 5.44 26.68
C PRO A 164 2.71 4.02 27.27
N TYR A 165 3.89 3.48 27.54
CA TYR A 165 4.02 2.13 28.08
C TYR A 165 3.37 2.04 29.46
N VAL A 166 2.43 1.12 29.60
CA VAL A 166 1.74 0.82 30.86
C VAL A 166 1.54 -0.69 30.92
N GLY A 167 2.00 -1.32 32.00
CA GLY A 167 1.75 -2.74 32.24
C GLY A 167 2.63 -3.69 31.41
N LEU A 168 2.22 -4.95 31.30
CA LEU A 168 2.92 -5.95 30.49
C LEU A 168 2.45 -5.91 29.03
N PRO A 169 3.35 -6.19 28.06
CA PRO A 169 2.96 -6.31 26.66
C PRO A 169 2.01 -7.49 26.47
N LYS A 170 1.05 -7.31 25.56
CA LYS A 170 0.17 -8.37 25.09
C LYS A 170 0.94 -9.29 24.14
N ALA A 171 0.78 -10.59 24.32
CA ALA A 171 1.39 -11.60 23.46
C ALA A 171 0.31 -12.51 22.87
N THR A 172 0.30 -12.66 21.55
CA THR A 172 -0.65 -13.52 20.83
C THR A 172 0.12 -14.53 19.99
N ILE A 173 -0.22 -15.81 20.15
CA ILE A 173 0.27 -16.91 19.31
C ILE A 173 -0.88 -17.37 18.42
N ARG A 174 -0.72 -17.25 17.11
CA ARG A 174 -1.65 -17.74 16.10
C ARG A 174 -1.13 -19.04 15.51
N PHE A 175 -2.05 -19.96 15.25
CA PHE A 175 -1.81 -21.23 14.60
C PHE A 175 -2.99 -21.55 13.67
N PRO A 176 -2.87 -22.49 12.72
CA PRO A 176 -3.89 -22.70 11.68
C PRO A 176 -5.32 -22.89 12.19
N MET A 177 -5.44 -23.48 13.38
CA MET A 177 -6.69 -23.86 14.02
C MET A 177 -7.13 -22.89 15.11
N GLY A 178 -6.42 -21.78 15.35
CA GLY A 178 -6.75 -20.95 16.49
C GLY A 178 -5.73 -19.89 16.85
N GLU A 179 -5.98 -19.24 17.98
CA GLU A 179 -5.03 -18.32 18.58
C GLU A 179 -5.17 -18.33 20.09
N VAL A 180 -4.08 -18.00 20.77
CA VAL A 180 -4.03 -17.80 22.23
C VAL A 180 -3.40 -16.44 22.47
N THR A 181 -4.01 -15.65 23.33
CA THR A 181 -3.57 -14.32 23.74
C THR A 181 -3.37 -14.30 25.25
N LEU A 182 -2.22 -13.79 25.67
CA LEU A 182 -1.92 -13.43 27.05
C LEU A 182 -1.90 -11.90 27.13
N GLU A 183 -2.73 -11.32 27.99
CA GLU A 183 -2.75 -9.87 28.21
C GLU A 183 -2.97 -9.55 29.68
N GLU A 184 -2.55 -8.36 30.09
CA GLU A 184 -2.78 -7.87 31.44
C GLU A 184 -4.15 -7.16 31.48
N ARG A 185 -5.00 -7.56 32.43
CA ARG A 185 -6.31 -6.96 32.68
C ARG A 185 -6.26 -6.12 33.94
N GLU A 186 -6.81 -4.91 33.84
CA GLU A 186 -7.13 -4.08 35.01
C GLU A 186 -8.58 -4.38 35.40
N GLU A 187 -8.78 -4.93 36.59
CA GLU A 187 -10.12 -5.07 37.20
C GLU A 187 -10.36 -3.90 38.15
N GLU A 188 -11.59 -3.39 38.19
CA GLU A 188 -11.97 -2.15 38.87
C GLU A 188 -11.59 -2.11 40.38
N GLU A 189 -11.32 -3.26 41.01
CA GLU A 189 -10.99 -3.38 42.44
C GLU A 189 -9.75 -4.25 42.77
N VAL A 190 -9.05 -4.83 41.79
CA VAL A 190 -7.92 -5.76 42.04
C VAL A 190 -6.67 -5.34 41.26
N ALA A 191 -5.49 -5.57 41.86
CA ALA A 191 -4.19 -5.42 41.20
C ALA A 191 -4.18 -6.16 39.85
N LYS A 192 -3.48 -5.59 38.87
CA LYS A 192 -3.37 -6.10 37.49
C LYS A 192 -3.19 -7.63 37.46
N THR A 193 -4.12 -8.33 36.81
CA THR A 193 -4.10 -9.79 36.67
C THR A 193 -3.79 -10.19 35.24
N LEU A 194 -3.08 -11.30 35.06
CA LEU A 194 -2.82 -11.86 33.73
C LEU A 194 -4.03 -12.67 33.28
N SER A 195 -4.59 -12.33 32.12
CA SER A 195 -5.70 -13.05 31.49
C SER A 195 -5.21 -13.84 30.27
N ILE A 196 -5.78 -15.04 30.10
CA ILE A 196 -5.54 -15.90 28.96
C ILE A 196 -6.83 -15.99 28.16
N ASN A 197 -6.77 -15.58 26.89
CA ASN A 197 -7.87 -15.66 25.95
C ASN A 197 -7.49 -16.60 24.80
N GLY A 198 -8.43 -17.33 24.23
CA GLY A 198 -8.11 -18.27 23.16
C GLY A 198 -9.28 -18.72 22.33
N ILE A 199 -9.00 -19.02 21.06
CA ILE A 199 -9.94 -19.59 20.12
C ILE A 199 -9.32 -20.85 19.55
N LEU A 200 -10.05 -21.96 19.55
CA LEU A 200 -9.67 -23.20 18.89
C LEU A 200 -10.82 -23.67 18.00
N LYS A 201 -10.52 -24.00 16.75
CA LYS A 201 -11.47 -24.47 15.75
C LYS A 201 -10.93 -25.73 15.11
N GLY A 202 -11.79 -26.73 14.94
CA GLY A 202 -11.38 -27.99 14.31
C GLY A 202 -12.54 -28.72 13.68
N PRO A 203 -12.29 -29.53 12.64
CA PRO A 203 -13.29 -30.44 12.11
C PRO A 203 -13.61 -31.50 13.16
N ILE A 204 -14.90 -31.71 13.44
CA ILE A 204 -15.40 -32.76 14.32
C ILE A 204 -16.66 -33.34 13.66
N LEU A 205 -16.71 -34.66 13.47
CA LEU A 205 -17.79 -35.35 12.77
C LEU A 205 -18.04 -34.73 11.36
N ASN A 206 -19.30 -34.45 11.01
CA ASN A 206 -19.70 -33.80 9.75
C ASN A 206 -19.76 -32.27 9.88
N GLY A 207 -18.98 -31.68 10.77
CA GLY A 207 -19.05 -30.25 11.06
C GLY A 207 -17.73 -29.68 11.56
N VAL A 208 -17.81 -28.43 12.02
CA VAL A 208 -16.71 -27.71 12.64
C VAL A 208 -17.12 -27.34 14.07
N CYS A 209 -16.28 -27.70 15.02
CA CYS A 209 -16.40 -27.23 16.40
C CYS A 209 -15.47 -26.04 16.61
N ALA A 210 -15.95 -25.02 17.32
CA ALA A 210 -15.19 -23.85 17.74
C ALA A 210 -15.35 -23.66 19.25
N ALA A 211 -14.24 -23.63 19.98
CA ALA A 211 -14.16 -23.21 21.36
C ALA A 211 -13.60 -21.79 21.42
N HIS A 212 -14.21 -20.92 22.21
CA HIS A 212 -13.77 -19.56 22.46
C HIS A 212 -13.75 -19.35 23.97
N TYR A 213 -12.57 -19.23 24.54
CA TYR A 213 -12.34 -18.90 25.94
C TYR A 213 -11.97 -17.43 26.05
N LYS A 214 -12.75 -16.65 26.79
CA LYS A 214 -12.47 -15.24 27.02
C LYS A 214 -13.01 -14.80 28.38
N ASP A 215 -12.19 -14.07 29.15
CA ASP A 215 -12.60 -13.50 30.44
C ASP A 215 -13.26 -14.55 31.36
N GLU A 216 -12.63 -15.71 31.49
CA GLU A 216 -13.12 -16.88 32.25
C GLU A 216 -14.38 -17.57 31.71
N GLU A 217 -14.93 -17.10 30.58
CA GLU A 217 -16.10 -17.68 29.92
C GLU A 217 -15.70 -18.59 28.75
N LEU A 218 -16.19 -19.84 28.74
CA LEU A 218 -16.01 -20.78 27.62
C LEU A 218 -17.29 -20.87 26.77
N LYS A 219 -17.20 -20.44 25.51
CA LYS A 219 -18.25 -20.57 24.49
C LYS A 219 -17.89 -21.67 23.49
N LEU A 220 -18.79 -22.64 23.33
CA LEU A 220 -18.67 -23.71 22.33
C LEU A 220 -19.70 -23.50 21.22
N ARG A 221 -19.26 -23.60 19.97
CA ARG A 221 -20.11 -23.52 18.78
C ARG A 221 -19.84 -24.69 17.85
N TYR A 222 -20.88 -25.44 17.50
CA TYR A 222 -20.83 -26.47 16.48
C TYR A 222 -21.57 -26.01 15.22
N SER A 223 -20.96 -26.20 14.06
CA SER A 223 -21.54 -25.90 12.75
C SER A 223 -21.54 -27.17 11.91
N TYR A 224 -22.73 -27.74 11.71
CA TYR A 224 -22.92 -28.92 10.86
C TYR A 224 -22.86 -28.55 9.38
N LYS A 225 -22.17 -29.37 8.57
CA LYS A 225 -22.17 -29.25 7.11
C LYS A 225 -23.00 -30.40 6.54
N ASP A 226 -24.16 -30.07 5.99
CA ASP A 226 -24.98 -31.05 5.30
C ASP A 226 -24.35 -31.39 3.94
N GLY A 227 -24.08 -32.68 3.70
CA GLY A 227 -23.52 -33.19 2.46
C GLY A 227 -24.57 -33.45 1.37
N ALA A 228 -25.86 -33.30 1.66
CA ALA A 228 -26.95 -33.82 0.83
C ALA A 228 -27.63 -32.81 -0.13
N MET A 229 -27.01 -31.68 -0.49
CA MET A 229 -27.56 -30.74 -1.51
C MET A 229 -26.63 -30.50 -2.70
N SER A 230 -25.94 -31.54 -3.18
CA SER A 230 -25.52 -31.60 -4.58
C SER A 230 -26.46 -32.56 -5.31
N LEU A 231 -27.62 -32.05 -5.76
CA LEU A 231 -28.41 -32.74 -6.79
C LEU A 231 -27.61 -32.67 -8.10
N SER A 232 -27.09 -33.82 -8.53
CA SER A 232 -26.68 -34.09 -9.90
C SER A 232 -27.88 -34.09 -10.85
#